data_AF-A0A2T2WF99-F1
#
_entry.id   AF-A0A2T2WF99-F1
#
_cell.length_a   1.000
_cell.length_b   1.000
_cell.length_c   1.000
_cell.angle_alpha   90.00
_cell.angle_beta   90.00
_cell.angle_gamma   90.00
#
_symmetry.space_group_name_H-M   'P 1'
#
loop_
_entity.id
_entity.type
_entity.pdbx_description
1 polymer ?
#
loop_
_entity_poly.entity_id
_entity_poly.type
_entity_poly.pdbx_seq_one_letter_code
_entity_poly.pdbx_strand_id
1 'polypeptide(L)'
;MGQWPAMRQFYMTGGTALPLHLGHRQSRDLAFFTRNSLGTLPPLTRIDDILSRFEKVEWELNTPEQIQWRLDAVSVKLLVYLFPHQFGYQTWQGLAVADDRGKRPWWQVDYSQGEFIDDSRHHGNLR
;
A
#
# COMPACT_ATOMS: atom_id res chain seq x y z
N MET A 1 11.57 6.14 8.31
CA MET A 1 11.22 4.79 7.81
C MET A 1 11.93 4.43 6.50
N GLY A 2 12.11 5.32 5.52
CA GLY A 2 12.72 4.98 4.21
C GLY A 2 14.15 4.44 4.20
N GLN A 3 14.91 4.60 5.30
CA GLN A 3 16.25 4.00 5.45
C GLN A 3 16.25 2.64 6.15
N TRP A 4 15.08 2.14 6.60
CA TRP A 4 14.98 0.84 7.24
C TRP A 4 14.99 -0.26 6.17
N PRO A 5 16.01 -1.16 6.14
CA PRO A 5 16.16 -2.11 5.04
C PRO A 5 14.96 -3.02 4.80
N ALA A 6 14.21 -3.38 5.85
CA ALA A 6 13.01 -4.19 5.74
C ALA A 6 11.93 -3.55 4.84
N MET A 7 11.88 -2.21 4.77
CA MET A 7 10.89 -1.50 3.95
C MET A 7 11.11 -1.66 2.44
N ARG A 8 12.27 -2.17 1.99
CA ARG A 8 12.53 -2.45 0.57
C ARG A 8 11.66 -3.55 0.00
N GLN A 9 11.07 -4.37 0.86
CA GLN A 9 10.15 -5.45 0.48
C GLN A 9 8.70 -4.98 0.40
N PHE A 10 8.46 -3.70 0.70
CA PHE A 10 7.14 -3.09 0.72
C PHE A 10 7.01 -1.97 -0.30
N TYR A 11 5.78 -1.74 -0.74
CA TYR A 11 5.42 -0.61 -1.58
C TYR A 11 4.16 0.07 -1.05
N MET A 12 3.96 1.33 -1.40
CA MET A 12 2.73 2.10 -1.09
C MET A 12 1.86 2.18 -2.33
N THR A 13 0.54 2.19 -2.18
CA THR A 13 -0.41 2.40 -3.29
C THR A 13 -1.65 3.15 -2.83
N GLY A 14 -2.54 3.52 -3.76
CA GLY A 14 -3.86 4.09 -3.47
C GLY A 14 -3.84 5.46 -2.79
N GLY A 15 -4.81 5.68 -1.89
CA GLY A 15 -5.02 6.96 -1.18
C GLY A 15 -3.90 7.38 -0.21
N THR A 16 -2.94 6.49 0.07
CA THR A 16 -1.73 6.78 0.86
C THR A 16 -0.58 7.25 -0.02
N ALA A 17 -0.48 6.75 -1.26
CA ALA A 17 0.52 7.19 -2.24
C ALA A 17 0.13 8.52 -2.91
N LEU A 18 -1.18 8.74 -3.08
CA LEU A 18 -1.72 9.92 -3.77
C LEU A 18 -1.30 11.27 -3.13
N PRO A 19 -1.28 11.45 -1.80
CA PRO A 19 -0.82 12.69 -1.18
C PRO A 19 0.68 12.92 -1.35
N LEU A 20 1.48 11.87 -1.52
CA LEU A 20 2.92 12.00 -1.82
C LEU A 20 3.14 12.58 -3.22
N HIS A 21 2.29 12.23 -4.19
CA HIS A 21 2.36 12.78 -5.55
C HIS A 21 1.76 14.18 -5.66
N LEU A 22 0.71 14.48 -4.87
CA LEU A 22 -0.06 15.72 -5.02
C LEU A 22 0.28 16.80 -3.99
N GLY A 23 0.98 16.50 -2.89
CA GLY A 23 1.37 17.50 -1.88
C GLY A 23 0.21 18.16 -1.11
N HIS A 24 -1.03 17.71 -1.32
CA HIS A 24 -2.24 18.42 -0.87
C HIS A 24 -2.87 17.90 0.44
N ARG A 25 -2.34 16.84 1.07
CA ARG A 25 -2.93 16.28 2.30
C ARG A 25 -1.89 15.60 3.20
N GLN A 26 -1.94 15.85 4.52
CA GLN A 26 -1.31 14.97 5.50
C GLN A 26 -2.09 13.66 5.58
N SER A 27 -1.50 12.55 5.14
CA SER A 27 -2.09 11.22 5.36
C SER A 27 -1.85 10.82 6.82
N ARG A 28 -2.93 10.63 7.58
CA ARG A 28 -2.86 10.09 8.95
C ARG A 28 -2.81 8.56 9.00
N ASP A 29 -2.96 7.93 7.84
CA ASP A 29 -2.91 6.48 7.66
C ASP A 29 -1.84 6.14 6.62
N LEU A 30 -0.90 5.28 6.97
CA LEU A 30 0.14 4.74 6.10
C LEU A 30 -0.09 3.24 5.89
N ALA A 31 -0.24 2.83 4.63
CA ALA A 31 -0.40 1.43 4.25
C ALA A 31 0.74 1.01 3.32
N PHE A 32 1.41 -0.06 3.71
CA PHE A 32 2.54 -0.66 3.02
C PHE A 32 2.21 -2.12 2.67
N PHE A 33 2.35 -2.44 1.41
CA PHE A 33 1.95 -3.72 0.84
C PHE A 33 3.19 -4.49 0.45
N THR A 34 3.18 -5.80 0.66
CA THR A 34 4.24 -6.68 0.17
C THR A 34 3.64 -7.84 -0.61
N ARG A 35 4.36 -8.26 -1.66
CA ARG A 35 4.03 -9.46 -2.42
C ARG A 35 4.97 -10.57 -1.97
N ASN A 36 4.61 -11.22 -0.87
CA ASN A 36 5.28 -12.45 -0.45
C ASN A 36 4.43 -13.65 -0.90
N SER A 37 5.01 -14.52 -1.72
CA SER A 37 4.32 -15.72 -2.24
C SER A 37 3.92 -16.71 -1.15
N LEU A 38 4.53 -16.63 0.03
CA LEU A 38 4.18 -17.46 1.19
C LEU A 38 2.91 -17.01 1.92
N GLY A 39 2.30 -15.89 1.51
CA GLY A 39 1.10 -15.36 2.17
C GLY A 39 1.39 -14.65 3.49
N THR A 40 2.65 -14.52 3.90
CA THR A 40 3.04 -13.93 5.19
C THR A 40 3.95 -12.71 5.04
N LEU A 41 3.96 -11.84 6.04
CA LEU A 41 4.84 -10.69 6.10
C LEU A 41 6.29 -11.18 6.21
N PRO A 42 7.21 -10.53 5.50
CA PRO A 42 8.62 -10.85 5.66
C PRO A 42 9.12 -10.43 7.05
N PRO A 43 10.24 -11.00 7.53
CA PRO A 43 10.81 -10.65 8.82
C PRO A 43 11.12 -9.15 8.94
N LEU A 44 10.61 -8.53 9.99
CA LEU A 44 10.84 -7.11 10.29
C LEU A 44 12.05 -6.95 11.21
N THR A 45 13.25 -7.16 10.66
CA THR A 45 14.49 -7.05 11.43
C THR A 45 14.62 -5.67 12.08
N ARG A 46 14.97 -5.61 13.38
CA ARG A 46 15.13 -4.37 14.15
C ARG A 46 13.84 -3.55 14.32
N ILE A 47 12.67 -4.19 14.27
CA ILE A 47 11.40 -3.50 14.50
C ILE A 47 11.39 -2.76 15.85
N ASP A 48 11.94 -3.35 16.92
CA ASP A 48 11.99 -2.70 18.25
C ASP A 48 12.83 -1.42 18.26
N ASP A 49 13.95 -1.39 17.53
CA ASP A 49 14.78 -0.18 17.34
C ASP A 49 14.07 0.93 16.56
N ILE A 50 13.07 0.56 15.75
CA ILE A 50 12.24 1.52 15.02
C ILE A 50 11.11 2.00 15.93
N LEU A 51 10.41 1.08 16.60
CA LEU A 51 9.28 1.38 17.48
C LEU A 51 9.69 2.23 18.68
N SER A 52 10.89 2.01 19.23
CA SER A 52 11.45 2.82 20.33
C SER A 52 11.69 4.30 20.00
N ARG A 53 11.58 4.71 18.73
CA ARG A 53 11.72 6.11 18.31
C ARG A 53 10.43 6.92 18.44
N PHE A 54 9.32 6.25 18.72
CA PHE A 54 8.01 6.87 18.89
C PHE A 54 7.71 7.00 20.38
N GLU A 55 7.05 8.09 20.76
CA GLU A 55 6.66 8.32 22.15
C GLU A 55 5.56 7.35 22.56
N LYS A 56 4.62 7.08 21.65
CA LYS A 56 3.49 6.18 21.86
C LYS A 56 3.41 5.14 20.76
N VAL A 57 3.40 3.87 21.17
CA VAL A 57 3.20 2.70 20.31
C VAL A 57 2.02 1.90 20.82
N GLU A 58 0.98 1.77 20.01
CA GLU A 58 -0.18 0.92 20.28
C GLU A 58 -0.25 -0.18 19.23
N TRP A 59 -0.28 -1.45 19.67
CA TRP A 59 -0.55 -2.58 18.78
C TRP A 59 -2.05 -2.71 18.56
N GLU A 60 -2.47 -2.75 17.30
CA GLU A 60 -3.88 -2.92 16.94
C GLU A 60 -4.11 -4.30 16.30
N LEU A 61 -3.14 -4.82 15.54
CA LEU A 61 -3.18 -6.15 14.94
C LEU A 61 -1.77 -6.71 14.74
N ASN A 62 -1.61 -8.02 14.95
CA ASN A 62 -0.37 -8.74 14.67
C ASN A 62 -0.68 -10.17 14.23
N THR A 63 -0.81 -10.37 12.93
CA THR A 63 -0.97 -11.69 12.30
C THR A 63 0.16 -11.92 11.29
N PRO A 64 0.36 -13.17 10.84
CA PRO A 64 1.33 -13.45 9.79
C PRO A 64 1.09 -12.64 8.52
N GLU A 65 -0.14 -12.28 8.18
CA GLU A 65 -0.52 -11.58 6.95
C GLU A 65 -0.53 -10.06 7.11
N GLN A 66 -0.73 -9.56 8.34
CA GLN A 66 -0.93 -8.15 8.60
C GLN A 66 -0.43 -7.74 9.98
N ILE A 67 0.26 -6.60 10.01
CA ILE A 67 0.59 -5.89 11.24
C ILE A 67 0.03 -4.48 11.17
N GLN A 68 -0.57 -4.03 12.27
CA GLN A 68 -1.09 -2.69 12.41
C GLN A 68 -0.68 -2.08 13.75
N TRP A 69 -0.14 -0.88 13.68
CA TRP A 69 0.18 -0.04 14.83
C TRP A 69 -0.52 1.30 14.73
N ARG A 70 -0.66 1.94 15.89
CA ARG A 70 -0.78 3.39 16.00
C ARG A 70 0.49 3.96 16.63
N LEU A 71 1.23 4.75 15.87
CA LEU A 71 2.51 5.37 16.25
C LEU A 71 2.32 6.88 16.34
N ASP A 72 2.41 7.47 17.54
CA ASP A 72 2.20 8.92 17.76
C ASP A 72 0.94 9.47 17.05
N ALA A 73 -0.16 8.71 17.14
CA ALA A 73 -1.46 8.96 16.49
C ALA A 73 -1.54 8.75 14.96
N VAL A 74 -0.48 8.26 14.31
CA VAL A 74 -0.48 7.82 12.90
C VAL A 74 -0.77 6.32 12.83
N SER A 75 -1.79 5.93 12.05
CA SER A 75 -2.03 4.50 11.79
C SER A 75 -1.03 3.99 10.75
N VAL A 76 -0.33 2.91 11.06
CA VAL A 76 0.63 2.27 10.15
C VAL A 76 0.24 0.81 9.97
N LYS A 77 0.09 0.40 8.71
CA LYS A 77 -0.31 -0.96 8.32
C LYS A 77 0.73 -1.56 7.38
N LEU A 78 1.17 -2.76 7.70
CA LEU A 78 1.93 -3.64 6.81
C LEU A 78 1.02 -4.82 6.47
N LEU A 79 0.84 -5.12 5.19
CA LEU A 79 -0.02 -6.22 4.78
C LEU A 79 0.50 -6.97 3.55
N VAL A 80 0.23 -8.27 3.54
CA VAL A 80 0.46 -9.12 2.37
C VAL A 80 -0.66 -8.87 1.36
N TYR A 81 -0.27 -8.63 0.11
CA TYR A 81 -1.18 -8.47 -0.99
C TYR A 81 -0.75 -9.37 -2.14
N LEU A 82 -1.50 -10.45 -2.35
CA LEU A 82 -1.13 -11.51 -3.29
C LEU A 82 -1.46 -11.18 -4.75
N PHE A 83 -2.32 -10.20 -5.00
CA PHE A 83 -2.75 -9.86 -6.34
C PHE A 83 -1.66 -9.07 -7.09
N PRO A 84 -1.33 -9.46 -8.33
CA PRO A 84 -0.29 -8.79 -9.11
C PRO A 84 -0.68 -7.35 -9.41
N HIS A 85 0.23 -6.42 -9.14
CA HIS A 85 0.09 -5.03 -9.56
C HIS A 85 0.53 -4.91 -11.03
N GLN A 86 -0.30 -4.30 -11.88
CA GLN A 86 -0.09 -4.21 -13.33
C GLN A 86 0.76 -2.99 -13.74
N PHE A 87 1.24 -2.19 -12.79
CA PHE A 87 1.87 -0.90 -13.04
C PHE A 87 3.25 -0.81 -12.39
N GLY A 88 4.11 0.05 -12.96
CA GLY A 88 5.45 0.29 -12.44
C GLY A 88 5.44 0.99 -11.08
N TYR A 89 6.60 0.99 -10.43
CA TYR A 89 6.83 1.72 -9.18
C TYR A 89 7.72 2.93 -9.43
N GLN A 90 7.39 4.05 -8.79
CA GLN A 90 8.30 5.18 -8.60
C GLN A 90 8.98 5.04 -7.23
N THR A 91 10.18 5.62 -7.08
CA THR A 91 10.88 5.62 -5.79
C THR A 91 10.72 6.96 -5.11
N TRP A 92 10.24 6.97 -3.87
CA TRP A 92 10.13 8.16 -3.03
C TRP A 92 10.79 7.93 -1.68
N GLN A 93 11.82 8.70 -1.35
CA GLN A 93 12.64 8.53 -0.13
C GLN A 93 13.09 7.08 0.13
N GLY A 94 13.40 6.34 -0.95
CA GLY A 94 13.82 4.93 -0.88
C GLY A 94 12.69 3.90 -0.74
N LEU A 95 11.42 4.35 -0.72
CA LEU A 95 10.23 3.49 -0.73
C LEU A 95 9.69 3.36 -2.15
N ALA A 96 9.25 2.15 -2.50
CA ALA A 96 8.50 1.92 -3.73
C ALA A 96 7.08 2.50 -3.56
N VAL A 97 6.65 3.31 -4.52
CA VAL A 97 5.32 3.91 -4.58
C VAL A 97 4.71 3.53 -5.93
N ALA A 98 3.58 2.84 -5.90
CA ALA A 98 2.88 2.45 -7.12
C ALA A 98 2.45 3.68 -7.92
N ASP A 99 2.64 3.63 -9.23
CA ASP A 99 2.26 4.69 -10.16
C ASP A 99 0.74 4.90 -10.17
N ASP A 100 0.31 6.16 -10.17
CA ASP A 100 -1.11 6.54 -10.09
C ASP A 100 -1.87 6.39 -11.43
N ARG A 101 -1.15 6.21 -12.54
CA ARG A 101 -1.73 5.90 -13.86
C ARG A 101 -2.44 4.54 -13.90
N GLY A 102 -2.26 3.73 -12.85
CA GLY A 102 -2.95 2.46 -12.66
C GLY A 102 -4.34 2.51 -12.04
N LYS A 103 -4.88 3.70 -11.77
CA LYS A 103 -6.22 3.86 -11.21
C LYS A 103 -7.30 3.55 -12.26
N ARG A 104 -7.66 2.27 -12.42
CA ARG A 104 -9.10 1.99 -12.59
C ARG A 104 -9.78 2.30 -11.24
N PRO A 105 -10.90 3.04 -11.23
CA PRO A 105 -11.60 3.35 -9.99
C PRO A 105 -12.07 2.05 -9.32
N TRP A 106 -11.56 1.78 -8.12
CA TRP A 106 -11.88 0.59 -7.31
C TRP A 106 -13.34 0.57 -6.78
N TRP A 107 -14.18 1.52 -7.19
CA TRP A 107 -15.60 1.62 -6.81
C TRP A 107 -16.54 0.83 -7.74
N GLN A 108 -16.00 0.12 -8.74
CA GLN A 108 -16.79 -0.56 -9.77
C GLN A 108 -16.66 -2.10 -9.75
N VAL A 109 -16.22 -2.67 -8.62
CA VAL A 109 -16.27 -4.13 -8.42
C VAL A 109 -17.49 -4.44 -7.58
N ASP A 110 -18.58 -4.81 -8.25
CA ASP A 110 -19.74 -5.43 -7.60
C ASP A 110 -19.37 -6.88 -7.25
N TYR A 111 -19.23 -7.17 -5.97
CA TYR A 111 -18.86 -8.50 -5.47
C TYR A 111 -20.02 -9.51 -5.49
N SER A 112 -21.18 -9.15 -6.05
CA SER A 112 -22.36 -10.04 -6.09
C SER A 112 -22.42 -11.00 -7.29
N GLN A 113 -21.58 -10.81 -8.31
CA GLN A 113 -21.58 -11.63 -9.52
C GLN A 113 -20.12 -11.85 -9.97
N GLY A 114 -19.60 -13.06 -9.82
CA GLY A 114 -18.21 -13.41 -10.11
C GLY A 114 -17.84 -13.46 -11.60
N GLU A 115 -18.18 -12.44 -12.39
CA GLU A 115 -17.77 -12.34 -13.80
C GLU A 115 -17.25 -10.93 -14.15
N PHE A 116 -16.14 -10.91 -14.89
CA PHE A 116 -15.57 -9.70 -15.48
C PHE A 116 -16.30 -9.39 -16.80
N ILE A 117 -16.97 -8.24 -16.89
CA ILE A 117 -17.44 -7.71 -18.18
C ILE A 117 -16.36 -6.76 -18.72
N ASP A 118 -15.77 -7.13 -19.87
CA ASP A 118 -14.89 -6.29 -20.68
C ASP A 118 -15.74 -5.36 -21.55
N ASP A 119 -15.89 -4.10 -21.14
CA ASP A 119 -16.47 -3.05 -21.98
C ASP A 119 -15.37 -2.20 -22.61
N SER A 120 -14.68 -2.77 -23.59
CA SER A 120 -13.72 -2.09 -24.48
C SER A 120 -14.30 -1.84 -25.87
N ARG A 121 -15.57 -1.43 -25.95
CA ARG A 121 -16.10 -0.77 -27.15
C ARG A 121 -16.77 0.53 -26.73
N HIS A 122 -16.07 1.65 -26.92
CA HIS A 122 -16.61 2.92 -27.42
C HIS A 122 -15.46 3.95 -27.47
N HIS A 123 -14.67 3.89 -28.55
CA HIS A 123 -14.03 5.11 -29.06
C HIS A 123 -14.65 5.41 -30.42
N GLY A 124 -15.39 6.53 -30.45
CA GLY A 124 -16.14 6.98 -31.59
C GLY A 124 -15.24 7.33 -32.78
N ASN A 125 -15.73 6.97 -33.96
CA ASN A 125 -15.41 7.66 -35.19
C ASN A 125 -15.93 9.10 -35.09
N LEU A 126 -15.03 10.06 -35.04
CA LEU A 126 -15.30 11.44 -35.42
C LEU A 126 -14.62 11.67 -36.78
N ARG A 127 -15.44 11.70 -37.83
CA ARG A 127 -15.18 12.47 -39.06
C ARG A 127 -15.98 13.75 -38.96
#